data_AF-A0A813Z5Y3-F1
#
_entry.id   AF-A0A813Z5Y3-F1
#
_cell.length_a   1.000
_cell.length_b   1.000
_cell.length_c   1.000
_cell.angle_alpha   90.00
_cell.angle_beta   90.00
_cell.angle_gamma   90.00
#
_symmetry.space_group_name_H-M   'P 1'
#
loop_
_entity.id
_entity.type
_entity.pdbx_description
1 polymer ?
#
loop_
_entity_poly.entity_id
_entity_poly.type
_entity_poly.pdbx_seq_one_letter_code
_entity_poly.pdbx_strand_id
1 'polypeptide(L)'
;MLKNEIRKKEEDEAAKAHEHLMKSSDKNDEENDHEKLVEKALDEKVEKEGISENSSDSEEKIEQLKEEKEEKDEKDEKPNDDLNGSTVEIVQPADLKPKHLGFTRTLLLAMFAAMIGTGAQFGYALGVMNAPSELIKNYTQQIYLKRYNSTISEYKQDILYSTAISVVALGGVLGGLLATPLSDRFGRKTGLLLNNIPAVIGSVLMVLSKFIGSFEAFIVGRILIGFAAGFGTNVGPIYINEIAPIRVRGSFGACFQLFVAMAVLLAQVLGLDILLGREHLWHYLFAVPIIFSILQCTLLVFTHETPKFLLQRKRRRAAERALKWFRCETNSEVVQAEIHEMEADFHNLQTNSTKIAFRDLFTKPLLRKCILISAMTHVAQHFTGCYVIFFFGDILLFHAHLRMDYASYAMLSCGITYLAVAISLVFILDKVGRRSLFLYGLIGMAAATCVIGVTILKSRNIPLFHMIFLEIFAMMANVGFCAMGPGAIPWMLSTEMFFQSERAYASAVAIIVNWLSMFCIIMTFIPLFYAVGALLFLFYAAMSCMFWLLAFLVVPETRRKTPENVQILVAKGTVYKSKHQQ
;
A
#
# COMPACT_ATOMS: atom_id res chain seq x y z
N MET A 1 59.12 -4.99 -25.87
CA MET A 1 57.98 -4.19 -26.37
C MET A 1 56.77 -4.31 -25.46
N LEU A 2 56.20 -5.50 -25.24
CA LEU A 2 55.00 -5.68 -24.38
C LEU A 2 55.13 -5.13 -22.94
N LYS A 3 56.30 -5.29 -22.30
CA LYS A 3 56.59 -4.72 -20.96
C LYS A 3 56.57 -3.19 -20.93
N ASN A 4 56.95 -2.55 -22.02
CA ASN A 4 56.96 -1.09 -22.11
C ASN A 4 55.55 -0.55 -22.42
N GLU A 5 54.71 -1.32 -23.13
CA GLU A 5 53.30 -0.96 -23.34
C GLU A 5 52.48 -1.08 -22.06
N ILE A 6 52.74 -2.11 -21.23
CA ILE A 6 52.06 -2.27 -19.93
C ILE A 6 52.42 -1.13 -18.99
N ARG A 7 53.71 -0.79 -18.89
CA ARG A 7 54.17 0.32 -18.05
C ARG A 7 53.60 1.67 -18.50
N LYS A 8 53.49 1.90 -19.81
CA LYS A 8 52.87 3.13 -20.34
C LYS A 8 51.38 3.22 -20.03
N LYS A 9 50.68 2.07 -20.02
CA LYS A 9 49.27 1.98 -19.61
C LYS A 9 49.07 2.26 -18.12
N GLU A 10 49.97 1.76 -17.28
CA GLU A 10 49.94 2.02 -15.83
C GLU A 10 50.25 3.48 -15.51
N GLU A 11 51.20 4.10 -16.22
CA GLU A 11 51.51 5.53 -16.11
C GLU A 11 50.31 6.41 -16.56
N ASP A 12 49.60 6.03 -17.63
CA ASP A 12 48.39 6.72 -18.11
C ASP A 12 47.18 6.55 -17.16
N GLU A 13 47.04 5.39 -16.50
CA GLU A 13 46.01 5.17 -15.48
C GLU A 13 46.31 5.93 -14.18
N ALA A 14 47.58 6.00 -13.78
CA ALA A 14 48.01 6.80 -12.63
C ALA A 14 47.80 8.30 -12.86
N ALA A 15 48.07 8.80 -14.08
CA ALA A 15 47.80 10.19 -14.46
C ALA A 15 46.31 10.52 -14.42
N LYS A 16 45.44 9.62 -14.88
CA LYS A 16 43.97 9.78 -14.80
C LYS A 16 43.45 9.72 -13.37
N ALA A 17 44.01 8.88 -12.51
CA ALA A 17 43.68 8.84 -11.09
C ALA A 17 44.10 10.14 -10.38
N HIS A 18 45.25 10.70 -10.74
CA HIS A 18 45.71 11.97 -10.19
C HIS A 18 44.85 13.16 -10.66
N GLU A 19 44.42 13.18 -11.92
CA GLU A 19 43.48 14.18 -12.44
C GLU A 19 42.10 14.07 -11.78
N HIS A 20 41.65 12.86 -11.45
CA HIS A 20 40.39 12.63 -10.74
C HIS A 20 40.47 13.04 -9.25
N LEU A 21 41.64 12.92 -8.63
CA LEU A 21 41.92 13.43 -7.27
C LEU A 21 41.98 14.97 -7.26
N MET A 22 42.62 15.59 -8.26
CA MET A 22 42.62 17.05 -8.42
C MET A 22 41.18 17.59 -8.65
N LYS A 23 40.34 16.90 -9.44
CA LYS A 23 38.93 17.26 -9.62
C LYS A 23 38.05 17.00 -8.39
N SER A 24 38.51 16.22 -7.41
CA SER A 24 37.84 16.06 -6.11
C SER A 24 38.28 17.09 -5.06
N SER A 25 39.39 17.80 -5.31
CA SER A 25 39.87 18.91 -4.48
C SER A 25 39.07 20.20 -4.66
N ASP A 26 38.28 20.32 -5.74
CA ASP A 26 37.33 21.43 -5.97
C ASP A 26 36.01 21.27 -5.15
N LYS A 27 36.02 20.47 -4.08
CA LYS A 27 34.92 20.34 -3.10
C LYS A 27 35.28 20.84 -1.70
N ASN A 28 36.33 21.66 -1.59
CA ASN A 28 36.73 22.32 -0.34
C ASN A 28 35.92 23.60 -0.02
N ASP A 29 34.79 23.84 -0.70
CA ASP A 29 33.93 25.00 -0.40
C ASP A 29 33.17 24.86 0.94
N GLU A 30 33.01 23.66 1.51
CA GLU A 30 32.35 23.47 2.82
C GLU A 30 33.32 23.60 4.03
N GLU A 31 34.63 23.40 3.84
CA GLU A 31 35.64 23.54 4.90
C GLU A 31 36.04 25.01 5.09
N ASN A 32 36.09 25.76 3.98
CA ASN A 32 36.29 27.21 3.96
C ASN A 32 35.14 27.99 4.65
N ASP A 33 33.92 27.46 4.64
CA ASP A 33 32.78 28.07 5.32
C ASP A 33 32.85 27.88 6.84
N HIS A 34 33.46 26.79 7.32
CA HIS A 34 33.64 26.54 8.75
C HIS A 34 34.79 27.37 9.34
N GLU A 35 35.89 27.54 8.61
CA GLU A 35 36.98 28.45 8.99
C GLU A 35 36.51 29.91 9.03
N LYS A 36 35.76 30.36 8.01
CA LYS A 36 35.16 31.72 7.99
C LYS A 36 34.14 31.96 9.10
N LEU A 37 33.40 30.93 9.53
CA LEU A 37 32.47 31.01 10.65
C LEU A 37 33.20 31.11 11.99
N VAL A 38 34.34 30.44 12.14
CA VAL A 38 35.19 30.50 13.34
C VAL A 38 35.90 31.86 13.42
N GLU A 39 36.41 32.36 12.30
CA GLU A 39 37.09 33.66 12.19
C GLU A 39 36.10 34.81 12.51
N LYS A 40 34.89 34.76 11.93
CA LYS A 40 33.83 35.74 12.21
C LYS A 40 33.32 35.71 13.65
N ALA A 41 33.31 34.54 14.29
CA ALA A 41 32.95 34.39 15.70
C ALA A 41 34.08 34.85 16.65
N LEU A 42 35.34 34.81 16.20
CA LEU A 42 36.47 35.41 16.92
C LEU A 42 36.44 36.93 16.81
N ASP A 43 36.21 37.48 15.63
CA ASP A 43 36.14 38.93 15.40
C ASP A 43 35.00 39.58 16.22
N GLU A 44 33.81 38.97 16.25
CA GLU A 44 32.70 39.45 17.10
C GLU A 44 33.01 39.41 18.60
N LYS A 45 33.95 38.55 19.02
CA LYS A 45 34.33 38.38 20.42
C LYS A 45 35.44 39.37 20.81
N VAL A 46 36.40 39.60 19.92
CA VAL A 46 37.45 40.63 20.07
C VAL A 46 36.83 42.03 20.09
N GLU A 47 35.83 42.29 19.24
CA GLU A 47 35.10 43.57 19.20
C GLU A 47 34.26 43.81 20.46
N LYS A 48 33.68 42.74 21.06
CA LYS A 48 32.97 42.81 22.35
C LYS A 48 33.87 43.05 23.55
N GLU A 49 35.13 42.62 23.48
CA GLU A 49 36.10 42.74 24.58
C GLU A 49 36.98 44.01 24.48
N GLY A 50 36.86 44.79 23.40
CA GLY A 50 37.44 46.13 23.28
C GLY A 50 38.97 46.16 23.21
N ILE A 51 39.59 45.17 22.56
CA ILE A 51 41.04 45.03 22.43
C ILE A 51 41.52 45.82 21.20
N SER A 52 42.45 46.78 21.36
CA SER A 52 43.03 47.51 20.21
C SER A 52 44.28 46.80 19.69
N GLU A 53 44.35 46.53 18.38
CA GLU A 53 45.35 45.70 17.69
C GLU A 53 46.81 46.22 17.64
N ASN A 54 47.24 47.13 18.53
CA ASN A 54 48.60 47.66 18.49
C ASN A 54 49.32 47.57 19.84
N SER A 55 49.61 46.35 20.29
CA SER A 55 50.76 46.05 21.14
C SER A 55 51.05 44.54 21.13
N SER A 56 52.31 44.16 21.36
CA SER A 56 52.75 42.74 21.47
C SER A 56 52.00 41.95 22.55
N ASP A 57 51.44 42.63 23.56
CA ASP A 57 50.62 42.01 24.62
C ASP A 57 49.25 41.52 24.10
N SER A 58 48.84 41.97 22.91
CA SER A 58 47.55 41.60 22.28
C SER A 58 47.63 40.23 21.61
N GLU A 59 48.76 39.93 20.97
CA GLU A 59 49.00 38.65 20.29
C GLU A 59 49.13 37.50 21.31
N GLU A 60 49.86 37.71 22.41
CA GLU A 60 49.97 36.73 23.50
C GLU A 60 48.62 36.40 24.15
N LYS A 61 47.73 37.39 24.27
CA LYS A 61 46.38 37.18 24.82
C LYS A 61 45.46 36.40 23.87
N ILE A 62 45.59 36.64 22.56
CA ILE A 62 44.84 35.90 21.53
C ILE A 62 45.33 34.46 21.46
N GLU A 63 46.63 34.22 21.64
CA GLU A 63 47.22 32.89 21.65
C GLU A 63 46.83 32.11 22.92
N GLN A 64 46.82 32.74 24.10
CA GLN A 64 46.29 32.15 25.34
C GLN A 64 44.80 31.79 25.24
N LEU A 65 43.99 32.60 24.56
CA LEU A 65 42.56 32.32 24.33
C LEU A 65 42.33 31.19 23.32
N LYS A 66 43.26 30.95 22.40
CA LYS A 66 43.24 29.79 21.49
C LYS A 66 43.62 28.52 22.23
N GLU A 67 44.65 28.55 23.07
CA GLU A 67 45.06 27.41 23.90
C GLU A 67 43.98 27.03 24.92
N GLU A 68 43.32 27.98 25.60
CA GLU A 68 42.20 27.67 26.53
C GLU A 68 40.99 27.03 25.83
N LYS A 69 40.83 27.27 24.53
CA LYS A 69 39.71 26.75 23.74
C LYS A 69 40.02 25.35 23.20
N GLU A 70 41.25 25.13 22.73
CA GLU A 70 41.76 23.79 22.39
C GLU A 70 41.81 22.88 23.62
N GLU A 71 42.20 23.38 24.79
CA GLU A 71 42.22 22.60 26.03
C GLU A 71 40.81 22.26 26.56
N LYS A 72 39.77 23.03 26.18
CA LYS A 72 38.36 22.71 26.46
C LYS A 72 37.81 21.67 25.51
N ASP A 73 38.11 21.79 24.22
CA ASP A 73 37.67 20.84 23.21
C ASP A 73 38.37 19.47 23.39
N GLU A 74 39.61 19.44 23.89
CA GLU A 74 40.33 18.19 24.22
C GLU A 74 39.86 17.52 25.54
N LYS A 75 39.27 18.30 26.48
CA LYS A 75 38.66 17.78 27.72
C LYS A 75 37.27 17.18 27.50
N ASP A 76 36.57 17.56 26.43
CA ASP A 76 35.30 16.95 26.03
C ASP A 76 35.49 15.64 25.22
N GLU A 77 36.71 15.30 24.79
CA GLU A 77 37.03 14.09 24.00
C GLU A 77 37.76 12.95 24.75
N LYS A 78 38.12 13.09 26.03
CA LYS A 78 38.70 11.98 26.83
C LYS A 78 37.72 11.47 27.90
N PRO A 79 37.52 10.14 28.05
CA PRO A 79 36.70 9.61 29.13
C PRO A 79 37.42 9.79 30.47
N ASN A 80 36.78 10.45 31.43
CA ASN A 80 37.28 10.56 32.81
C ASN A 80 37.33 9.18 33.49
N ASP A 81 38.55 8.64 33.61
CA ASP A 81 38.90 7.59 34.57
C ASP A 81 39.08 8.23 35.96
N ASP A 82 37.99 8.53 36.67
CA ASP A 82 38.01 8.82 38.12
C ASP A 82 36.59 8.74 38.72
N LEU A 83 36.04 7.52 38.83
CA LEU A 83 34.91 7.23 39.72
C LEU A 83 35.11 5.88 40.42
N ASN A 84 35.97 5.89 41.43
CA ASN A 84 35.94 4.88 42.48
C ASN A 84 34.69 5.14 43.34
N GLY A 85 33.70 4.25 43.27
CA GLY A 85 32.59 4.21 44.24
C GLY A 85 31.21 4.66 43.72
N SER A 86 30.75 4.09 42.61
CA SER A 86 29.33 3.77 42.42
C SER A 86 29.24 2.80 41.25
N THR A 87 28.66 1.62 41.47
CA THR A 87 28.31 0.67 40.43
C THR A 87 27.38 1.38 39.43
N VAL A 88 27.97 1.93 38.37
CA VAL A 88 27.25 2.26 37.15
C VAL A 88 26.90 0.91 36.53
N GLU A 89 25.66 0.47 36.74
CA GLU A 89 25.08 -0.60 35.94
C GLU A 89 25.23 -0.19 34.47
N ILE A 90 26.15 -0.84 33.76
CA ILE A 90 26.15 -0.85 32.30
C ILE A 90 24.86 -1.58 31.91
N VAL A 91 23.79 -0.80 31.72
CA VAL A 91 22.51 -1.30 31.22
C VAL A 91 22.81 -1.92 29.86
N GLN A 92 22.73 -3.26 29.78
CA GLN A 92 22.87 -3.94 28.52
C GLN A 92 21.80 -3.40 27.56
N PRO A 93 22.08 -3.24 26.25
CA PRO A 93 21.08 -2.76 25.29
C PRO A 93 19.80 -3.61 25.24
N ALA A 94 19.80 -4.80 25.87
CA ALA A 94 18.63 -5.65 26.08
C ALA A 94 17.61 -5.10 27.10
N ASP A 95 18.00 -4.17 27.98
CA ASP A 95 17.15 -3.66 29.07
C ASP A 95 16.48 -2.31 28.75
N LEU A 96 16.90 -1.64 27.67
CA LEU A 96 16.29 -0.41 27.16
C LEU A 96 15.02 -0.72 26.34
N LYS A 97 13.90 -0.99 27.02
CA LYS A 97 12.60 -1.13 26.36
C LYS A 97 11.97 0.26 26.09
N PRO A 98 11.51 0.56 24.87
CA PRO A 98 10.82 1.82 24.59
C PRO A 98 9.65 2.07 25.54
N LYS A 99 9.47 3.30 26.04
CA LYS A 99 8.29 3.63 26.88
C LYS A 99 6.97 3.46 26.12
N HIS A 100 7.00 3.63 24.80
CA HIS A 100 5.82 3.55 23.92
C HIS A 100 5.99 2.49 22.82
N LEU A 101 5.82 1.21 23.16
CA LEU A 101 5.69 0.10 22.19
C LEU A 101 4.29 0.01 21.52
N GLY A 102 3.42 1.02 21.74
CA GLY A 102 2.01 1.01 21.35
C GLY A 102 1.66 2.05 20.29
N PHE A 103 0.38 2.45 20.27
CA PHE A 103 -0.12 3.49 19.38
C PHE A 103 0.28 4.89 19.88
N THR A 104 1.09 5.61 19.11
CA THR A 104 1.42 7.02 19.37
C THR A 104 0.54 7.92 18.48
N ARG A 105 0.33 9.17 18.91
CA ARG A 105 -0.49 10.13 18.14
C ARG A 105 0.10 10.43 16.76
N THR A 106 1.43 10.55 16.68
CA THR A 106 2.16 10.79 15.43
C THR A 106 2.11 9.58 14.49
N LEU A 107 2.17 8.36 15.02
CA LEU A 107 2.03 7.14 14.24
C LEU A 107 0.61 6.97 13.70
N LEU A 108 -0.42 7.27 14.51
CA LEU A 108 -1.82 7.28 14.06
C LEU A 108 -2.07 8.34 12.97
N LEU A 109 -1.48 9.54 13.11
CA LEU A 109 -1.52 10.58 12.08
C LEU A 109 -0.89 10.09 10.77
N ALA A 110 0.32 9.53 10.83
CA ALA A 110 1.02 9.02 9.65
C ALA A 110 0.28 7.84 8.99
N MET A 111 -0.35 6.98 9.79
CA MET A 111 -1.21 5.91 9.31
C MET A 111 -2.42 6.47 8.56
N PHE A 112 -3.16 7.38 9.18
CA PHE A 112 -4.33 7.99 8.58
C PHE A 112 -3.97 8.72 7.28
N ALA A 113 -2.88 9.50 7.28
CA ALA A 113 -2.36 10.20 6.11
C ALA A 113 -2.00 9.25 4.96
N ALA A 114 -1.37 8.12 5.26
CA ALA A 114 -1.03 7.11 4.25
C ALA A 114 -2.28 6.39 3.71
N MET A 115 -3.23 6.02 4.58
CA MET A 115 -4.39 5.21 4.20
C MET A 115 -5.47 5.99 3.47
N ILE A 116 -5.66 7.28 3.75
CA ILE A 116 -6.72 8.07 3.11
C ILE A 116 -6.51 8.25 1.61
N GLY A 117 -5.27 8.46 1.15
CA GLY A 117 -4.98 8.54 -0.29
C GLY A 117 -4.58 7.22 -0.94
N THR A 118 -4.66 6.09 -0.21
CA THR A 118 -4.37 4.76 -0.78
C THR A 118 -5.55 3.80 -0.62
N GLY A 119 -5.80 3.31 0.60
CA GLY A 119 -6.91 2.39 0.90
C GLY A 119 -8.26 3.01 0.60
N ALA A 120 -8.51 4.25 1.02
CA ALA A 120 -9.79 4.91 0.74
C ALA A 120 -9.97 5.27 -0.74
N GLN A 121 -8.90 5.67 -1.45
CA GLN A 121 -8.94 5.84 -2.90
C GLN A 121 -9.35 4.55 -3.63
N PHE A 122 -8.71 3.43 -3.28
CA PHE A 122 -9.04 2.13 -3.86
C PHE A 122 -10.47 1.70 -3.53
N GLY A 123 -10.89 1.79 -2.26
CA GLY A 123 -12.24 1.43 -1.84
C GLY A 123 -13.33 2.28 -2.50
N TYR A 124 -13.11 3.59 -2.64
CA TYR A 124 -14.05 4.46 -3.32
C TYR A 124 -14.19 4.09 -4.80
N ALA A 125 -13.08 3.76 -5.47
CA ALA A 125 -13.11 3.32 -6.87
C ALA A 125 -13.89 2.00 -7.09
N LEU A 126 -13.97 1.13 -6.06
CA LEU A 126 -14.81 -0.08 -6.07
C LEU A 126 -16.30 0.25 -5.95
N GLY A 127 -16.67 1.17 -5.05
CA GLY A 127 -18.07 1.44 -4.71
C GLY A 127 -18.78 2.47 -5.60
N VAL A 128 -18.05 3.36 -6.28
CA VAL A 128 -18.64 4.54 -6.94
C VAL A 128 -19.42 4.25 -8.22
N MET A 129 -19.09 3.18 -8.94
CA MET A 129 -19.64 2.94 -10.30
C MET A 129 -21.07 2.44 -10.30
N ASN A 130 -21.49 1.78 -9.22
CA ASN A 130 -22.76 1.04 -9.14
C ASN A 130 -23.97 1.99 -9.17
N ALA A 131 -24.05 2.95 -8.24
CA ALA A 131 -25.21 3.81 -8.12
C ALA A 131 -25.49 4.70 -9.36
N PRO A 132 -24.49 5.30 -10.04
CA PRO A 132 -24.71 6.08 -11.26
C PRO A 132 -24.69 5.24 -12.55
N SER A 133 -24.80 3.91 -12.50
CA SER A 133 -24.68 3.03 -13.66
C SER A 133 -25.62 3.43 -14.81
N GLU A 134 -26.92 3.56 -14.53
CA GLU A 134 -27.95 3.92 -15.50
C GLU A 134 -27.74 5.35 -16.03
N LEU A 135 -27.33 6.28 -15.17
CA LEU A 135 -27.02 7.66 -15.54
C LEU A 135 -25.83 7.73 -16.51
N ILE A 136 -24.78 6.94 -16.26
CA ILE A 136 -23.60 6.86 -17.13
C ILE A 136 -23.98 6.22 -18.48
N LYS A 137 -24.81 5.16 -18.46
CA LYS A 137 -25.33 4.55 -19.68
C LYS A 137 -26.15 5.56 -20.49
N ASN A 138 -27.12 6.23 -19.88
CA ASN A 138 -27.95 7.25 -20.55
C ASN A 138 -27.11 8.40 -21.12
N TYR A 139 -26.12 8.89 -20.38
CA TYR A 139 -25.15 9.87 -20.87
C TYR A 139 -24.38 9.37 -22.11
N THR A 140 -23.95 8.11 -22.10
CA THR A 140 -23.26 7.48 -23.23
C THR A 140 -24.17 7.41 -24.46
N GLN A 141 -25.45 7.07 -24.27
CA GLN A 141 -26.46 7.08 -25.33
C GLN A 141 -26.59 8.48 -25.96
N GLN A 142 -26.70 9.51 -25.13
CA GLN A 142 -26.86 10.90 -25.57
C GLN A 142 -25.65 11.40 -26.39
N ILE A 143 -24.42 11.09 -25.96
CA ILE A 143 -23.21 11.44 -26.73
C ILE A 143 -23.20 10.72 -28.07
N TYR A 144 -23.52 9.42 -28.06
CA TYR A 144 -23.49 8.61 -29.27
C TYR A 144 -24.49 9.14 -30.30
N LEU A 145 -25.69 9.49 -29.86
CA LEU A 145 -26.70 10.16 -30.68
C LEU A 145 -26.21 11.49 -31.23
N LYS A 146 -25.62 12.34 -30.39
CA LYS A 146 -25.08 13.65 -30.81
C LYS A 146 -23.95 13.53 -31.83
N ARG A 147 -23.10 12.50 -31.72
CA ARG A 147 -21.91 12.33 -32.57
C ARG A 147 -22.21 11.59 -33.87
N TYR A 148 -23.07 10.58 -33.83
CA TYR A 148 -23.28 9.65 -34.95
C TYR A 148 -24.70 9.65 -35.50
N ASN A 149 -25.61 10.50 -34.99
CA ASN A 149 -27.03 10.54 -35.38
C ASN A 149 -27.71 9.16 -35.39
N SER A 150 -27.25 8.24 -34.53
CA SER A 150 -27.74 6.87 -34.42
C SER A 150 -27.77 6.45 -32.95
N THR A 151 -28.61 5.47 -32.61
CA THR A 151 -28.66 4.89 -31.28
C THR A 151 -27.61 3.78 -31.16
N ILE A 152 -26.91 3.71 -30.02
CA ILE A 152 -26.09 2.54 -29.69
C ILE A 152 -27.03 1.44 -29.15
N SER A 153 -26.78 0.19 -29.55
CA SER A 153 -27.53 -0.96 -29.02
C SER A 153 -27.21 -1.17 -27.53
N GLU A 154 -28.20 -1.57 -26.74
CA GLU A 154 -28.08 -1.85 -25.30
C GLU A 154 -26.89 -2.76 -24.96
N TYR A 155 -26.72 -3.86 -25.69
CA TYR A 155 -25.56 -4.76 -25.51
C TYR A 155 -24.21 -4.03 -25.68
N LYS A 156 -24.05 -3.20 -26.71
CA LYS A 156 -22.79 -2.45 -26.94
C LYS A 156 -22.57 -1.38 -25.85
N GLN A 157 -23.64 -0.75 -25.37
CA GLN A 157 -23.59 0.23 -24.29
C GLN A 157 -23.15 -0.44 -22.98
N ASP A 158 -23.67 -1.61 -22.67
CA ASP A 158 -23.28 -2.42 -21.53
C ASP A 158 -21.81 -2.84 -21.59
N ILE A 159 -21.33 -3.32 -22.75
CA ILE A 159 -19.91 -3.64 -22.97
C ILE A 159 -19.02 -2.41 -22.77
N LEU A 160 -19.45 -1.25 -23.26
CA LEU A 160 -18.71 -0.01 -23.11
C LEU A 160 -18.65 0.45 -21.64
N TYR A 161 -19.74 0.27 -20.89
CA TYR A 161 -19.77 0.50 -19.44
C TYR A 161 -18.87 -0.48 -18.67
N SER A 162 -18.94 -1.78 -18.99
CA SER A 162 -18.03 -2.80 -18.42
C SER A 162 -16.56 -2.48 -18.72
N THR A 163 -16.26 -1.97 -19.92
CA THR A 163 -14.91 -1.51 -20.28
C THR A 163 -14.47 -0.35 -19.38
N ALA A 164 -15.31 0.67 -19.17
CA ALA A 164 -14.97 1.80 -18.30
C ALA A 164 -14.75 1.39 -16.83
N ILE A 165 -15.41 0.33 -16.36
CA ILE A 165 -15.16 -0.25 -15.04
C ILE A 165 -13.83 -1.03 -15.04
N SER A 166 -13.62 -1.91 -16.01
CA SER A 166 -12.50 -2.87 -16.02
C SER A 166 -11.15 -2.21 -16.24
N VAL A 167 -11.06 -1.12 -17.00
CA VAL A 167 -9.77 -0.43 -17.28
C VAL A 167 -9.07 0.13 -16.04
N VAL A 168 -9.79 0.36 -14.92
CA VAL A 168 -9.17 0.67 -13.62
C VAL A 168 -8.14 -0.39 -13.24
N ALA A 169 -8.42 -1.66 -13.53
CA ALA A 169 -7.50 -2.73 -13.22
C ALA A 169 -6.22 -2.70 -14.08
N LEU A 170 -6.32 -2.31 -15.35
CA LEU A 170 -5.14 -2.13 -16.20
C LEU A 170 -4.25 -1.00 -15.68
N GLY A 171 -4.87 0.12 -15.26
CA GLY A 171 -4.16 1.16 -14.52
C GLY A 171 -3.49 0.62 -13.24
N GLY A 172 -4.22 -0.21 -12.48
CA GLY A 172 -3.74 -0.83 -11.26
C GLY A 172 -2.49 -1.70 -11.43
N VAL A 173 -2.42 -2.47 -12.53
CA VAL A 173 -1.21 -3.22 -12.91
C VAL A 173 -0.03 -2.27 -13.11
N LEU A 174 -0.20 -1.22 -13.93
CA LEU A 174 0.86 -0.26 -14.23
C LEU A 174 1.36 0.47 -12.97
N GLY A 175 0.42 0.96 -12.15
CA GLY A 175 0.74 1.66 -10.91
C GLY A 175 1.43 0.77 -9.89
N GLY A 176 0.96 -0.47 -9.72
CA GLY A 176 1.53 -1.42 -8.77
C GLY A 176 2.93 -1.91 -9.16
N LEU A 177 3.21 -2.05 -10.47
CA LEU A 177 4.55 -2.39 -10.99
C LEU A 177 5.57 -1.26 -10.80
N LEU A 178 5.14 -0.01 -10.99
CA LEU A 178 6.01 1.15 -10.82
C LEU A 178 6.16 1.60 -9.36
N ALA A 179 5.26 1.17 -8.45
CA ALA A 179 5.28 1.55 -7.04
C ALA A 179 6.61 1.28 -6.35
N THR A 180 7.08 0.03 -6.35
CA THR A 180 8.31 -0.35 -5.64
C THR A 180 9.55 0.40 -6.16
N PRO A 181 9.90 0.37 -7.47
CA PRO A 181 11.12 1.05 -7.94
C PRO A 181 11.08 2.57 -7.76
N LEU A 182 9.92 3.22 -7.92
CA LEU A 182 9.80 4.66 -7.66
C LEU A 182 9.90 4.98 -6.17
N SER A 183 9.25 4.20 -5.30
CA SER A 183 9.30 4.42 -3.85
C SER A 183 10.67 4.10 -3.22
N ASP A 184 11.45 3.21 -3.84
CA ASP A 184 12.85 2.96 -3.49
C ASP A 184 13.79 4.06 -4.00
N ARG A 185 13.46 4.69 -5.14
CA ARG A 185 14.25 5.81 -5.65
C ARG A 185 13.98 7.10 -4.89
N PHE A 186 12.71 7.49 -4.73
CA PHE A 186 12.34 8.82 -4.23
C PHE A 186 11.98 8.85 -2.74
N GLY A 187 11.75 7.69 -2.13
CA GLY A 187 11.23 7.57 -0.77
C GLY A 187 9.74 7.22 -0.77
N ARG A 188 9.25 6.70 0.36
CA ARG A 188 7.90 6.16 0.49
C ARG A 188 6.90 7.30 0.67
N LYS A 189 7.19 8.27 1.54
CA LYS A 189 6.40 9.51 1.70
C LYS A 189 6.33 10.27 0.38
N THR A 190 7.48 10.49 -0.28
CA THR A 190 7.53 11.19 -1.57
C THR A 190 6.76 10.42 -2.65
N GLY A 191 6.88 9.09 -2.68
CA GLY A 191 6.10 8.24 -3.57
C GLY A 191 4.60 8.41 -3.39
N LEU A 192 4.11 8.45 -2.14
CA LEU A 192 2.70 8.70 -1.83
C LEU A 192 2.25 10.11 -2.26
N LEU A 193 3.10 11.14 -2.10
CA LEU A 193 2.79 12.48 -2.59
C LEU A 193 2.67 12.51 -4.13
N LEU A 194 3.61 11.89 -4.84
CA LEU A 194 3.59 11.79 -6.30
C LEU A 194 2.38 10.98 -6.81
N ASN A 195 1.93 9.99 -6.04
CA ASN A 195 0.74 9.19 -6.37
C ASN A 195 -0.54 10.03 -6.51
N ASN A 196 -0.61 11.16 -5.81
CA ASN A 196 -1.78 12.05 -5.88
C ASN A 196 -1.90 12.78 -7.21
N ILE A 197 -0.83 12.92 -7.99
CA ILE A 197 -0.84 13.58 -9.30
C ILE A 197 -1.77 12.83 -10.28
N PRO A 198 -1.54 11.53 -10.59
CA PRO A 198 -2.46 10.80 -11.47
C PRO A 198 -3.85 10.67 -10.87
N ALA A 199 -4.00 10.62 -9.54
CA ALA A 199 -5.30 10.58 -8.89
C ALA A 199 -6.14 11.85 -9.19
N VAL A 200 -5.54 13.03 -9.01
CA VAL A 200 -6.22 14.31 -9.27
C VAL A 200 -6.49 14.48 -10.76
N ILE A 201 -5.51 14.21 -11.63
CA ILE A 201 -5.70 14.33 -13.09
C ILE A 201 -6.82 13.39 -13.56
N GLY A 202 -6.82 12.13 -13.10
CA GLY A 202 -7.85 11.17 -13.46
C GLY A 202 -9.25 11.61 -13.02
N SER A 203 -9.37 12.16 -11.82
CA SER A 203 -10.62 12.68 -11.27
C SER A 203 -11.14 13.88 -12.05
N VAL A 204 -10.27 14.84 -12.34
CA VAL A 204 -10.60 16.02 -13.14
C VAL A 204 -11.06 15.61 -14.53
N LEU A 205 -10.38 14.67 -15.19
CA LEU A 205 -10.80 14.15 -16.49
C LEU A 205 -12.17 13.47 -16.44
N MET A 206 -12.47 12.68 -15.41
CA MET A 206 -13.79 12.06 -15.25
C MET A 206 -14.89 13.09 -15.03
N VAL A 207 -14.65 14.13 -14.22
CA VAL A 207 -15.63 15.21 -14.00
C VAL A 207 -15.85 16.02 -15.28
N LEU A 208 -14.75 16.38 -15.96
CA LEU A 208 -14.78 17.17 -17.20
C LEU A 208 -15.37 16.40 -18.39
N SER A 209 -15.32 15.05 -18.36
CA SER A 209 -15.87 14.21 -19.42
C SER A 209 -17.31 14.59 -19.78
N LYS A 210 -18.15 14.83 -18.77
CA LYS A 210 -19.56 15.24 -18.93
C LYS A 210 -19.70 16.56 -19.68
N PHE A 211 -18.89 17.57 -19.34
CA PHE A 211 -18.93 18.90 -19.95
C PHE A 211 -18.40 18.90 -21.39
N ILE A 212 -17.34 18.14 -21.64
CA ILE A 212 -16.71 18.02 -22.97
C ILE A 212 -17.56 17.11 -23.89
N GLY A 213 -18.38 16.23 -23.32
CA GLY A 213 -19.15 15.23 -24.08
C GLY A 213 -18.26 14.13 -24.66
N SER A 214 -17.24 13.69 -23.90
CA SER A 214 -16.31 12.64 -24.31
C SER A 214 -16.31 11.48 -23.32
N PHE A 215 -16.82 10.33 -23.76
CA PHE A 215 -16.72 9.09 -23.01
C PHE A 215 -15.28 8.57 -22.94
N GLU A 216 -14.46 8.86 -23.95
CA GLU A 216 -13.05 8.46 -24.00
C GLU A 216 -12.25 9.13 -22.87
N ALA A 217 -12.50 10.42 -22.60
CA ALA A 217 -11.90 11.13 -21.47
C ALA A 217 -12.25 10.48 -20.12
N PHE A 218 -13.48 9.96 -19.98
CA PHE A 218 -13.90 9.22 -18.80
C PHE A 218 -13.09 7.93 -18.63
N ILE A 219 -12.92 7.12 -19.69
CA ILE A 219 -12.09 5.90 -19.68
C ILE A 219 -10.64 6.22 -19.29
N VAL A 220 -10.05 7.26 -19.89
CA VAL A 220 -8.66 7.68 -19.56
C VAL A 220 -8.56 8.07 -18.09
N GLY A 221 -9.54 8.81 -17.57
CA GLY A 221 -9.61 9.14 -16.15
C GLY A 221 -9.68 7.91 -15.24
N ARG A 222 -10.44 6.88 -15.64
CA ARG A 222 -10.51 5.59 -14.93
C ARG A 222 -9.17 4.86 -14.92
N ILE A 223 -8.41 4.88 -16.01
CA ILE A 223 -7.05 4.29 -16.06
C ILE A 223 -6.11 5.01 -15.06
N LEU A 224 -6.16 6.35 -15.01
CA LEU A 224 -5.31 7.14 -14.10
C LEU A 224 -5.66 6.94 -12.62
N ILE A 225 -6.94 6.85 -12.27
CA ILE A 225 -7.36 6.44 -10.92
C ILE A 225 -6.91 5.02 -10.63
N GLY A 226 -7.01 4.12 -11.60
CA GLY A 226 -6.49 2.76 -11.51
C GLY A 226 -5.02 2.74 -11.17
N PHE A 227 -4.20 3.55 -11.87
CA PHE A 227 -2.80 3.74 -11.58
C PHE A 227 -2.57 4.18 -10.14
N ALA A 228 -3.29 5.20 -9.69
CA ALA A 228 -3.14 5.73 -8.34
C ALA A 228 -3.53 4.69 -7.26
N ALA A 229 -4.58 3.91 -7.51
CA ALA A 229 -5.01 2.83 -6.63
C ALA A 229 -3.98 1.69 -6.58
N GLY A 230 -3.48 1.24 -7.74
CA GLY A 230 -2.45 0.21 -7.84
C GLY A 230 -1.16 0.60 -7.13
N PHE A 231 -0.68 1.82 -7.38
CA PHE A 231 0.52 2.34 -6.73
C PHE A 231 0.31 2.46 -5.21
N GLY A 232 -0.83 3.02 -4.79
CA GLY A 232 -1.18 3.20 -3.38
C GLY A 232 -1.34 1.90 -2.60
N THR A 233 -1.94 0.85 -3.21
CA THR A 233 -2.11 -0.48 -2.59
C THR A 233 -0.79 -1.17 -2.28
N ASN A 234 0.31 -0.75 -2.89
CA ASN A 234 1.65 -1.27 -2.63
C ASN A 234 2.44 -0.36 -1.67
N VAL A 235 2.60 0.92 -2.01
CA VAL A 235 3.42 1.86 -1.21
C VAL A 235 2.81 2.17 0.15
N GLY A 236 1.48 2.26 0.26
CA GLY A 236 0.79 2.58 1.51
C GLY A 236 1.10 1.56 2.63
N PRO A 237 0.85 0.26 2.41
CA PRO A 237 1.23 -0.78 3.37
C PRO A 237 2.73 -0.85 3.66
N ILE A 238 3.60 -0.59 2.67
CA ILE A 238 5.07 -0.55 2.89
C ILE A 238 5.44 0.58 3.84
N TYR A 239 4.95 1.80 3.56
CA TYR A 239 5.21 2.98 4.40
C TYR A 239 4.82 2.71 5.86
N ILE A 240 3.62 2.19 6.08
CA ILE A 240 3.13 1.87 7.43
C ILE A 240 3.98 0.78 8.09
N ASN A 241 4.32 -0.27 7.35
CA ASN A 241 5.14 -1.37 7.86
C ASN A 241 6.56 -0.95 8.25
N GLU A 242 7.12 0.07 7.60
CA GLU A 242 8.45 0.59 7.89
C GLU A 242 8.48 1.59 9.05
N ILE A 243 7.36 2.27 9.36
CA ILE A 243 7.24 3.18 10.51
C ILE A 243 6.69 2.50 11.76
N ALA A 244 5.92 1.41 11.63
CA ALA A 244 5.25 0.76 12.76
C ALA A 244 6.22 -0.06 13.64
N PRO A 245 6.08 -0.01 14.98
CA PRO A 245 6.77 -0.94 15.86
C PRO A 245 6.31 -2.38 15.63
N ILE A 246 7.21 -3.34 15.90
CA ILE A 246 6.98 -4.78 15.63
C ILE A 246 5.68 -5.29 16.24
N ARG A 247 5.34 -4.88 17.48
CA ARG A 247 4.14 -5.34 18.21
C ARG A 247 2.81 -5.01 17.54
N VAL A 248 2.71 -3.89 16.85
CA VAL A 248 1.44 -3.34 16.33
C VAL A 248 1.29 -3.55 14.82
N ARG A 249 2.35 -3.99 14.13
CA ARG A 249 2.42 -4.16 12.67
C ARG A 249 1.29 -5.00 12.05
N GLY A 250 0.80 -6.02 12.76
CA GLY A 250 -0.32 -6.84 12.31
C GLY A 250 -1.65 -6.07 12.24
N SER A 251 -1.93 -5.23 13.25
CA SER A 251 -3.14 -4.40 13.29
C SER A 251 -3.14 -3.33 12.19
N PHE A 252 -1.97 -2.81 11.84
CA PHE A 252 -1.79 -1.85 10.75
C PHE A 252 -2.17 -2.39 9.36
N GLY A 253 -1.92 -3.68 9.10
CA GLY A 253 -2.37 -4.32 7.85
C GLY A 253 -3.89 -4.37 7.73
N ALA A 254 -4.60 -4.59 8.85
CA ALA A 254 -6.06 -4.59 8.88
C ALA A 254 -6.66 -3.17 8.72
N CYS A 255 -5.91 -2.12 9.12
CA CYS A 255 -6.33 -0.73 8.90
C CYS A 255 -6.48 -0.39 7.41
N PHE A 256 -5.62 -0.92 6.52
CA PHE A 256 -5.79 -0.70 5.08
C PHE A 256 -7.16 -1.17 4.61
N GLN A 257 -7.54 -2.40 4.98
CA GLN A 257 -8.83 -2.97 4.64
C GLN A 257 -10.01 -2.21 5.25
N LEU A 258 -9.84 -1.66 6.45
CA LEU A 258 -10.84 -0.81 7.09
C LEU A 258 -11.10 0.47 6.29
N PHE A 259 -10.05 1.15 5.81
CA PHE A 259 -10.19 2.34 4.96
C PHE A 259 -10.83 2.03 3.61
N VAL A 260 -10.50 0.87 3.01
CA VAL A 260 -11.19 0.38 1.81
C VAL A 260 -12.69 0.24 2.09
N ALA A 261 -13.06 -0.43 3.18
CA ALA A 261 -14.46 -0.66 3.52
C ALA A 261 -15.23 0.64 3.85
N MET A 262 -14.62 1.55 4.60
CA MET A 262 -15.20 2.87 4.88
C MET A 262 -15.45 3.67 3.59
N ALA A 263 -14.51 3.61 2.65
CA ALA A 263 -14.63 4.34 1.39
C ALA A 263 -15.63 3.71 0.41
N VAL A 264 -15.77 2.39 0.40
CA VAL A 264 -16.86 1.71 -0.33
C VAL A 264 -18.21 2.19 0.19
N LEU A 265 -18.40 2.21 1.51
CA LEU A 265 -19.64 2.70 2.11
C LEU A 265 -19.87 4.18 1.79
N LEU A 266 -18.84 5.02 1.88
CA LEU A 266 -18.94 6.43 1.51
C LEU A 266 -19.36 6.62 0.05
N ALA A 267 -18.81 5.82 -0.88
CA ALA A 267 -19.18 5.87 -2.28
C ALA A 267 -20.65 5.52 -2.51
N GLN A 268 -21.16 4.50 -1.81
CA GLN A 268 -22.56 4.10 -1.88
C GLN A 268 -23.50 5.15 -1.28
N VAL A 269 -23.12 5.75 -0.13
CA VAL A 269 -23.89 6.83 0.50
C VAL A 269 -23.96 8.04 -0.43
N LEU A 270 -22.82 8.53 -0.93
CA LEU A 270 -22.80 9.68 -1.83
C LEU A 270 -23.53 9.39 -3.15
N GLY A 271 -23.49 8.13 -3.60
CA GLY A 271 -24.18 7.65 -4.80
C GLY A 271 -25.70 7.58 -4.70
N LEU A 272 -26.30 7.79 -3.52
CA LEU A 272 -27.76 7.83 -3.39
C LEU A 272 -28.36 8.97 -4.22
N ASP A 273 -29.55 8.74 -4.75
CA ASP A 273 -30.35 9.70 -5.51
C ASP A 273 -30.69 10.95 -4.68
N ILE A 274 -30.88 10.82 -3.36
CA ILE A 274 -31.04 11.97 -2.47
C ILE A 274 -29.80 12.85 -2.36
N LEU A 275 -28.61 12.36 -2.74
CA LEU A 275 -27.33 13.07 -2.67
C LEU A 275 -26.78 13.37 -4.08
N LEU A 276 -25.63 12.79 -4.46
CA LEU A 276 -24.96 13.08 -5.73
C LEU A 276 -25.37 12.12 -6.85
N GLY A 277 -26.12 11.05 -6.56
CA GLY A 277 -26.63 10.08 -7.54
C GLY A 277 -27.75 10.59 -8.46
N ARG A 278 -27.80 11.89 -8.73
CA ARG A 278 -28.82 12.53 -9.59
C ARG A 278 -28.28 12.78 -10.98
N GLU A 279 -29.17 12.90 -11.96
CA GLU A 279 -28.82 13.15 -13.37
C GLU A 279 -27.87 14.36 -13.55
N HIS A 280 -28.08 15.45 -12.82
CA HIS A 280 -27.22 16.61 -12.93
C HIS A 280 -25.92 16.49 -12.12
N LEU A 281 -25.88 15.70 -11.04
CA LEU A 281 -24.78 15.71 -10.06
C LEU A 281 -23.84 14.50 -10.11
N TRP A 282 -24.19 13.40 -10.77
CA TRP A 282 -23.44 12.14 -10.72
C TRP A 282 -21.94 12.27 -11.05
N HIS A 283 -21.57 13.15 -11.97
CA HIS A 283 -20.19 13.39 -12.35
C HIS A 283 -19.32 13.90 -11.19
N TYR A 284 -19.90 14.58 -10.18
CA TYR A 284 -19.19 15.02 -8.98
C TYR A 284 -18.85 13.88 -8.02
N LEU A 285 -19.46 12.69 -8.15
CA LEU A 285 -19.01 11.50 -7.44
C LEU A 285 -17.52 11.23 -7.76
N PHE A 286 -17.11 11.48 -8.99
CA PHE A 286 -15.74 11.29 -9.43
C PHE A 286 -14.78 12.40 -8.97
N ALA A 287 -15.26 13.44 -8.28
CA ALA A 287 -14.43 14.47 -7.68
C ALA A 287 -13.96 14.12 -6.25
N VAL A 288 -14.60 13.17 -5.57
CA VAL A 288 -14.25 12.77 -4.19
C VAL A 288 -12.79 12.31 -4.04
N PRO A 289 -12.22 11.54 -4.98
CA PRO A 289 -10.78 11.26 -4.97
C PRO A 289 -9.88 12.50 -4.88
N ILE A 290 -10.28 13.66 -5.42
CA ILE A 290 -9.51 14.92 -5.28
C ILE A 290 -9.43 15.32 -3.81
N ILE A 291 -10.54 15.17 -3.07
CA ILE A 291 -10.61 15.48 -1.63
C ILE A 291 -9.65 14.57 -0.86
N PHE A 292 -9.66 13.26 -1.13
CA PHE A 292 -8.72 12.33 -0.52
C PHE A 292 -7.27 12.67 -0.83
N SER A 293 -6.98 13.08 -2.07
CA SER A 293 -5.64 13.48 -2.48
C SER A 293 -5.16 14.77 -1.82
N ILE A 294 -6.01 15.80 -1.73
CA ILE A 294 -5.68 17.05 -1.02
C ILE A 294 -5.43 16.76 0.46
N LEU A 295 -6.28 15.93 1.08
CA LEU A 295 -6.14 15.57 2.48
C LEU A 295 -4.86 14.75 2.72
N GLN A 296 -4.55 13.78 1.86
CA GLN A 296 -3.30 13.03 1.93
C GLN A 296 -2.08 13.95 1.76
N CYS A 297 -2.08 14.83 0.75
CA CYS A 297 -0.98 15.76 0.51
C CYS A 297 -0.73 16.63 1.73
N THR A 298 -1.78 17.29 2.24
CA THR A 298 -1.69 18.17 3.42
C THR A 298 -1.17 17.41 4.65
N LEU A 299 -1.72 16.22 4.94
CA LEU A 299 -1.33 15.47 6.13
C LEU A 299 0.09 14.89 6.03
N LEU A 300 0.51 14.43 4.85
CA LEU A 300 1.85 13.88 4.65
C LEU A 300 2.94 14.96 4.76
N VAL A 301 2.65 16.25 4.53
CA VAL A 301 3.64 17.32 4.79
C VAL A 301 4.14 17.26 6.23
N PHE A 302 3.24 17.01 7.19
CA PHE A 302 3.56 16.95 8.63
C PHE A 302 4.19 15.64 9.09
N THR A 303 4.31 14.63 8.23
CA THR A 303 4.95 13.34 8.57
C THR A 303 6.41 13.29 8.12
N HIS A 304 7.17 12.34 8.65
CA HIS A 304 8.55 12.10 8.22
C HIS A 304 8.62 11.00 7.16
N GLU A 305 9.74 10.93 6.44
CA GLU A 305 10.06 9.78 5.61
C GLU A 305 10.42 8.57 6.49
N THR A 306 10.28 7.35 5.96
CA THR A 306 10.54 6.12 6.73
C THR A 306 12.00 6.07 7.21
N PRO A 307 12.27 5.69 8.48
CA PRO A 307 13.64 5.57 8.99
C PRO A 307 14.50 4.62 8.15
N LYS A 308 13.93 3.50 7.70
CA LYS A 308 14.62 2.51 6.85
C LYS A 308 15.13 3.11 5.53
N PHE A 309 14.31 3.88 4.82
CA PHE A 309 14.75 4.57 3.61
C PHE A 309 15.85 5.60 3.90
N LEU A 310 15.75 6.34 5.01
CA LEU A 310 16.75 7.34 5.38
C LEU A 310 18.11 6.70 5.70
N LEU A 311 18.11 5.56 6.39
CA LEU A 311 19.32 4.76 6.64
C LEU A 311 19.92 4.21 5.34
N GLN A 312 19.09 3.70 4.41
CA GLN A 312 19.54 3.26 3.07
C GLN A 312 20.22 4.39 2.29
N ARG A 313 19.81 5.64 2.50
CA ARG A 313 20.42 6.84 1.90
C ARG A 313 21.60 7.40 2.71
N LYS A 314 22.10 6.67 3.71
CA LYS A 314 23.17 7.09 4.63
C LYS A 314 22.86 8.39 5.38
N ARG A 315 21.58 8.70 5.62
CA ARG A 315 21.11 9.89 6.33
C ARG A 315 20.71 9.56 7.78
N ARG A 316 21.67 9.12 8.60
CA ARG A 316 21.43 8.63 9.96
C ARG A 316 20.73 9.64 10.87
N ARG A 317 21.23 10.88 10.94
CA ARG A 317 20.63 11.95 11.77
C ARG A 317 19.15 12.23 11.41
N ALA A 318 18.79 12.11 10.13
CA ALA A 318 17.40 12.27 9.70
C ALA A 318 16.54 11.07 10.12
N ALA A 319 17.08 9.84 10.05
CA ALA A 319 16.41 8.64 10.53
C ALA A 319 16.15 8.71 12.04
N GLU A 320 17.11 9.20 12.83
CA GLU A 320 16.96 9.45 14.28
C GLU A 320 15.82 10.42 14.58
N ARG A 321 15.77 11.57 13.89
CA ARG A 321 14.67 12.54 14.05
C ARG A 321 13.32 11.94 13.68
N ALA A 322 13.25 11.21 12.57
CA ALA A 322 12.03 10.54 12.13
C ALA A 322 11.55 9.52 13.17
N LEU A 323 12.48 8.70 13.70
CA LEU A 323 12.15 7.67 14.69
C LEU A 323 11.71 8.27 16.02
N LYS A 324 12.39 9.30 16.53
CA LYS A 324 11.95 10.10 17.69
C LYS A 324 10.51 10.59 17.52
N TRP A 325 10.20 11.11 16.34
CA TRP A 325 8.86 11.61 16.01
C TRP A 325 7.80 10.49 15.98
N PHE A 326 8.06 9.38 15.29
CA PHE A 326 7.12 8.25 15.20
C PHE A 326 6.88 7.55 16.54
N ARG A 327 7.92 7.44 17.38
CA ARG A 327 7.84 6.79 18.70
C ARG A 327 7.36 7.74 19.81
N CYS A 328 7.30 9.05 19.56
CA CYS A 328 7.15 10.07 20.60
C CYS A 328 8.14 9.84 21.75
N GLU A 329 9.36 9.40 21.42
CA GLU A 329 10.40 9.06 22.39
C GLU A 329 11.46 10.15 22.40
N THR A 330 11.68 10.73 23.57
CA THR A 330 12.68 11.78 23.78
C THR A 330 14.01 11.21 24.25
N ASN A 331 14.04 10.00 24.81
CA ASN A 331 15.29 9.36 25.18
C ASN A 331 16.11 8.97 23.93
N SER A 332 17.24 9.64 23.75
CA SER A 332 18.14 9.39 22.62
C SER A 332 18.75 7.99 22.64
N GLU A 333 19.00 7.39 23.80
CA GLU A 333 19.66 6.08 23.92
C GLU A 333 18.78 4.95 23.39
N VAL A 334 17.48 4.97 23.73
CA VAL A 334 16.49 4.00 23.23
C VAL A 334 16.38 4.06 21.71
N VAL A 335 16.34 5.28 21.15
CA VAL A 335 16.23 5.50 19.71
C VAL A 335 17.51 5.09 18.99
N GLN A 336 18.68 5.35 19.58
CA GLN A 336 19.96 4.90 19.03
C GLN A 336 20.10 3.39 19.04
N ALA A 337 19.63 2.71 20.10
CA ALA A 337 19.57 1.26 20.14
C ALA A 337 18.69 0.69 19.01
N GLU A 338 17.49 1.23 18.80
CA GLU A 338 16.60 0.78 17.70
C GLU A 338 17.21 1.07 16.32
N ILE A 339 17.94 2.18 16.15
CA ILE A 339 18.65 2.47 14.89
C ILE A 339 19.83 1.54 14.66
N HIS A 340 20.62 1.25 15.69
CA HIS A 340 21.68 0.27 15.60
C HIS A 340 21.12 -1.11 15.23
N GLU A 341 19.98 -1.51 15.79
CA GLU A 341 19.30 -2.75 15.41
C GLU A 341 18.89 -2.72 13.93
N MET A 342 18.29 -1.62 13.45
CA MET A 342 17.92 -1.47 12.03
C MET A 342 19.13 -1.48 11.08
N GLU A 343 20.26 -0.91 11.48
CA GLU A 343 21.50 -0.93 10.69
C GLU A 343 22.14 -2.32 10.68
N ALA A 344 22.13 -3.03 11.81
CA ALA A 344 22.57 -4.42 11.89
C ALA A 344 21.71 -5.32 10.98
N ASP A 345 20.38 -5.14 11.01
CA ASP A 345 19.44 -5.80 10.10
C ASP A 345 19.78 -5.50 8.63
N PHE A 346 20.07 -4.24 8.30
CA PHE A 346 20.42 -3.85 6.95
C PHE A 346 21.75 -4.45 6.48
N HIS A 347 22.77 -4.44 7.35
CA HIS A 347 24.06 -5.04 7.08
C HIS A 347 23.93 -6.55 6.87
N ASN A 348 23.18 -7.24 7.74
CA ASN A 348 22.86 -8.66 7.61
C ASN A 348 22.11 -8.97 6.30
N LEU A 349 21.20 -8.11 5.86
CA LEU A 349 20.53 -8.26 4.57
C LEU A 349 21.47 -8.04 3.38
N GLN A 350 22.50 -7.20 3.49
CA GLN A 350 23.48 -7.00 2.41
C GLN A 350 24.54 -8.10 2.35
N THR A 351 24.99 -8.61 3.49
CA THR A 351 26.07 -9.62 3.57
C THR A 351 25.54 -11.05 3.49
N ASN A 352 24.42 -11.36 4.15
CA ASN A 352 23.88 -12.73 4.25
C ASN A 352 22.73 -13.01 3.27
N SER A 353 22.12 -11.99 2.64
CA SER A 353 21.12 -12.28 1.60
C SER A 353 21.83 -12.75 0.34
N THR A 354 21.62 -14.02 -0.01
CA THR A 354 21.80 -14.46 -1.39
C THR A 354 21.04 -13.49 -2.31
N LYS A 355 21.69 -12.94 -3.33
CA LYS A 355 21.03 -12.09 -4.33
C LYS A 355 20.05 -12.96 -5.08
N ILE A 356 18.78 -12.93 -4.70
CA ILE A 356 17.73 -13.69 -5.38
C ILE A 356 17.35 -12.92 -6.64
N ALA A 357 17.52 -13.57 -7.79
CA ALA A 357 17.06 -13.02 -9.07
C ALA A 357 15.54 -13.19 -9.20
N PHE A 358 14.86 -12.33 -9.96
CA PHE A 358 13.42 -12.49 -10.24
C PHE A 358 13.08 -13.88 -10.81
N ARG A 359 13.98 -14.45 -11.63
CA ARG A 359 13.86 -15.80 -12.21
C ARG A 359 13.85 -16.91 -11.15
N ASP A 360 14.45 -16.68 -9.99
CA ASP A 360 14.52 -17.67 -8.91
C ASP A 360 13.14 -18.01 -8.35
N LEU A 361 12.19 -17.07 -8.40
CA LEU A 361 10.80 -17.31 -7.96
C LEU A 361 10.12 -18.42 -8.77
N PHE A 362 10.50 -18.57 -10.04
CA PHE A 362 9.90 -19.55 -10.94
C PHE A 362 10.73 -20.81 -11.13
N THR A 363 12.03 -20.76 -10.80
CA THR A 363 12.96 -21.89 -10.99
C THR A 363 13.18 -22.68 -9.70
N LYS A 364 13.25 -22.03 -8.53
CA LYS A 364 13.42 -22.72 -7.24
C LYS A 364 12.09 -23.40 -6.85
N PRO A 365 12.06 -24.74 -6.64
CA PRO A 365 10.82 -25.47 -6.40
C PRO A 365 9.98 -24.93 -5.23
N LEU A 366 10.63 -24.51 -4.14
CA LEU A 366 9.97 -23.96 -2.96
C LEU A 366 9.32 -22.60 -3.25
N LEU A 367 10.07 -21.67 -3.83
CA LEU A 367 9.54 -20.34 -4.18
C LEU A 367 8.45 -20.42 -5.24
N ARG A 368 8.58 -21.35 -6.19
CA ARG A 368 7.55 -21.64 -7.18
C ARG A 368 6.25 -22.10 -6.50
N LYS A 369 6.31 -22.96 -5.48
CA LYS A 369 5.13 -23.35 -4.70
C LYS A 369 4.54 -22.16 -3.95
N CYS A 370 5.35 -21.36 -3.26
CA CYS A 370 4.89 -20.17 -2.55
C CYS A 370 4.18 -19.17 -3.47
N ILE A 371 4.75 -18.90 -4.65
CA ILE A 371 4.17 -17.94 -5.60
C ILE A 371 2.92 -18.48 -6.27
N LEU A 372 2.83 -19.78 -6.54
CA LEU A 372 1.60 -20.40 -7.04
C LEU A 372 0.48 -20.33 -6.00
N ILE A 373 0.78 -20.55 -4.72
CA ILE A 373 -0.20 -20.41 -3.62
C ILE A 373 -0.67 -18.95 -3.53
N SER A 374 0.25 -17.98 -3.52
CA SER A 374 -0.07 -16.53 -3.49
C SER A 374 -0.91 -16.12 -4.71
N ALA A 375 -0.51 -16.51 -5.91
CA ALA A 375 -1.27 -16.22 -7.13
C ALA A 375 -2.68 -16.82 -7.06
N MET A 376 -2.80 -18.08 -6.63
CA MET A 376 -4.09 -18.76 -6.49
C MET A 376 -5.02 -18.04 -5.50
N THR A 377 -4.52 -17.55 -4.35
CA THR A 377 -5.38 -16.84 -3.39
C THR A 377 -5.87 -15.50 -3.93
N HIS A 378 -5.05 -14.79 -4.72
CA HIS A 378 -5.47 -13.56 -5.41
C HIS A 378 -6.49 -13.84 -6.53
N VAL A 379 -6.33 -14.92 -7.32
CA VAL A 379 -7.34 -15.32 -8.31
C VAL A 379 -8.66 -15.69 -7.61
N ALA A 380 -8.59 -16.47 -6.53
CA ALA A 380 -9.77 -16.90 -5.77
C ALA A 380 -10.61 -15.71 -5.27
N GLN A 381 -9.98 -14.60 -4.88
CA GLN A 381 -10.68 -13.38 -4.45
C GLN A 381 -11.65 -12.84 -5.52
N HIS A 382 -11.28 -12.90 -6.80
CA HIS A 382 -12.09 -12.30 -7.88
C HIS A 382 -13.13 -13.27 -8.47
N PHE A 383 -12.79 -14.56 -8.54
CA PHE A 383 -13.63 -15.61 -9.13
C PHE A 383 -14.72 -16.17 -8.18
N THR A 384 -15.02 -15.46 -7.10
CA THR A 384 -16.03 -15.82 -6.09
C THR A 384 -17.30 -14.95 -6.14
N GLY A 385 -17.36 -13.99 -7.07
CA GLY A 385 -18.55 -13.17 -7.34
C GLY A 385 -18.67 -11.87 -6.55
N CYS A 386 -17.82 -11.60 -5.55
CA CYS A 386 -17.93 -10.37 -4.74
C CYS A 386 -17.72 -9.08 -5.54
N TYR A 387 -16.75 -9.08 -6.47
CA TYR A 387 -16.48 -7.91 -7.31
C TYR A 387 -17.60 -7.65 -8.32
N VAL A 388 -18.31 -8.71 -8.75
CA VAL A 388 -19.52 -8.57 -9.56
C VAL A 388 -20.60 -7.83 -8.78
N ILE A 389 -20.78 -8.14 -7.50
CA ILE A 389 -21.73 -7.42 -6.62
C ILE A 389 -21.33 -5.95 -6.47
N PHE A 390 -20.05 -5.64 -6.24
CA PHE A 390 -19.61 -4.26 -6.10
C PHE A 390 -19.86 -3.43 -7.37
N PHE A 391 -19.56 -3.98 -8.54
CA PHE A 391 -19.62 -3.23 -9.80
C PHE A 391 -20.96 -3.31 -10.55
N PHE A 392 -21.73 -4.38 -10.35
CA PHE A 392 -22.95 -4.67 -11.11
C PHE A 392 -24.13 -5.08 -10.22
N GLY A 393 -24.07 -4.85 -8.91
CA GLY A 393 -25.09 -5.29 -7.96
C GLY A 393 -26.49 -4.72 -8.22
N ASP A 394 -26.58 -3.51 -8.76
CA ASP A 394 -27.83 -2.91 -9.23
C ASP A 394 -28.47 -3.73 -10.37
N ILE A 395 -27.66 -4.18 -11.34
CA ILE A 395 -28.10 -5.06 -12.43
C ILE A 395 -28.61 -6.39 -11.87
N LEU A 396 -27.95 -6.96 -10.86
CA LEU A 396 -28.39 -8.21 -10.21
C LEU A 396 -29.75 -8.04 -9.53
N LEU A 397 -29.90 -6.96 -8.77
CA LEU A 397 -31.15 -6.63 -8.09
C LEU A 397 -32.29 -6.37 -9.08
N PHE A 398 -32.01 -5.73 -10.21
CA PHE A 398 -32.97 -5.55 -11.29
C PHE A 398 -33.46 -6.90 -11.85
N HIS A 399 -32.54 -7.84 -12.10
CA HIS A 399 -32.91 -9.20 -12.52
C HIS A 399 -33.62 -10.02 -11.43
N ALA A 400 -33.47 -9.65 -10.16
CA ALA A 400 -34.28 -10.15 -9.05
C ALA A 400 -35.65 -9.44 -8.91
N HIS A 401 -36.02 -8.56 -9.84
CA HIS A 401 -37.25 -7.75 -9.87
C HIS A 401 -37.35 -6.66 -8.80
N LEU A 402 -36.21 -6.22 -8.24
CA LEU A 402 -36.17 -4.97 -7.50
C LEU A 402 -36.22 -3.79 -8.48
N ARG A 403 -37.04 -2.78 -8.18
CA ARG A 403 -37.04 -1.53 -8.95
C ARG A 403 -35.70 -0.82 -8.79
N MET A 404 -35.20 -0.22 -9.88
CA MET A 404 -33.92 0.51 -9.90
C MET A 404 -33.86 1.62 -8.85
N ASP A 405 -34.98 2.29 -8.59
CA ASP A 405 -35.13 3.33 -7.55
C ASP A 405 -34.64 2.86 -6.16
N TYR A 406 -34.79 1.57 -5.85
CA TYR A 406 -34.41 0.98 -4.56
C TYR A 406 -33.07 0.23 -4.59
N ALA A 407 -32.45 0.05 -5.76
CA ALA A 407 -31.23 -0.75 -5.91
C ALA A 407 -30.05 -0.13 -5.14
N SER A 408 -29.85 1.19 -5.23
CA SER A 408 -28.80 1.89 -4.50
C SER A 408 -28.96 1.78 -2.97
N TYR A 409 -30.20 1.78 -2.48
CA TYR A 409 -30.51 1.59 -1.05
C TYR A 409 -30.24 0.14 -0.60
N ALA A 410 -30.58 -0.85 -1.43
CA ALA A 410 -30.23 -2.24 -1.16
C ALA A 410 -28.71 -2.45 -1.16
N MET A 411 -27.97 -1.83 -2.10
CA MET A 411 -26.52 -1.90 -2.14
C MET A 411 -25.83 -1.27 -0.93
N LEU A 412 -26.44 -0.25 -0.31
CA LEU A 412 -25.97 0.33 0.94
C LEU A 412 -25.88 -0.72 2.07
N SER A 413 -26.81 -1.67 2.12
CA SER A 413 -26.77 -2.77 3.10
C SER A 413 -25.53 -3.65 2.93
N CYS A 414 -25.08 -3.85 1.68
CA CYS A 414 -23.85 -4.59 1.38
C CYS A 414 -22.61 -3.83 1.86
N GLY A 415 -22.55 -2.50 1.68
CA GLY A 415 -21.44 -1.69 2.20
C GLY A 415 -21.40 -1.63 3.72
N ILE A 416 -22.55 -1.52 4.39
CA ILE A 416 -22.65 -1.58 5.86
C ILE A 416 -22.13 -2.93 6.35
N THR A 417 -22.54 -4.02 5.71
CA THR A 417 -22.09 -5.38 6.04
C THR A 417 -20.58 -5.52 5.84
N TYR A 418 -20.06 -5.01 4.72
CA TYR A 418 -18.63 -5.03 4.42
C TYR A 418 -17.81 -4.31 5.50
N LEU A 419 -18.25 -3.13 5.92
CA LEU A 419 -17.58 -2.35 6.98
C LEU A 419 -17.68 -3.04 8.34
N ALA A 420 -18.86 -3.54 8.72
CA ALA A 420 -19.07 -4.22 9.99
C ALA A 420 -18.19 -5.47 10.13
N VAL A 421 -18.07 -6.26 9.06
CA VAL A 421 -17.19 -7.44 9.05
C VAL A 421 -15.72 -7.03 9.00
N ALA A 422 -15.35 -5.99 8.25
CA ALA A 422 -13.97 -5.49 8.24
C ALA A 422 -13.51 -5.01 9.64
N ILE A 423 -14.38 -4.33 10.40
CA ILE A 423 -14.13 -3.96 11.80
C ILE A 423 -13.97 -5.22 12.66
N SER A 424 -14.89 -6.17 12.51
CA SER A 424 -14.85 -7.44 13.26
C SER A 424 -13.58 -8.24 12.99
N LEU A 425 -13.09 -8.24 11.75
CA LEU A 425 -11.89 -8.96 11.34
C LEU A 425 -10.66 -8.49 12.12
N VAL A 426 -10.53 -7.20 12.43
CA VAL A 426 -9.41 -6.65 13.24
C VAL A 426 -9.27 -7.40 14.57
N PHE A 427 -10.39 -7.78 15.20
CA PHE A 427 -10.40 -8.47 16.50
C PHE A 427 -10.29 -9.99 16.40
N ILE A 428 -10.71 -10.58 15.27
CA ILE A 428 -10.80 -12.03 15.08
C ILE A 428 -9.53 -12.61 14.43
N LEU A 429 -8.84 -11.81 13.62
CA LEU A 429 -7.72 -12.22 12.77
C LEU A 429 -6.58 -12.90 13.56
N ASP A 430 -6.24 -12.39 14.72
CA ASP A 430 -5.20 -13.00 15.58
C ASP A 430 -5.71 -14.21 16.38
N LYS A 431 -7.03 -14.36 16.55
CA LYS A 431 -7.65 -15.45 17.31
C LYS A 431 -7.91 -16.70 16.48
N VAL A 432 -8.34 -16.56 15.23
CA VAL A 432 -8.76 -17.70 14.38
C VAL A 432 -7.65 -18.22 13.47
N GLY A 433 -6.75 -17.34 13.00
CA GLY A 433 -5.71 -17.69 12.03
C GLY A 433 -6.14 -17.47 10.58
N ARG A 434 -5.16 -17.37 9.69
CA ARG A 434 -5.35 -16.79 8.34
C ARG A 434 -5.95 -17.82 7.40
N ARG A 435 -5.51 -19.08 7.50
CA ARG A 435 -6.02 -20.19 6.68
C ARG A 435 -7.49 -20.46 6.97
N SER A 436 -7.86 -20.55 8.25
CA SER A 436 -9.24 -20.81 8.66
C SER A 436 -10.19 -19.72 8.18
N LEU A 437 -9.84 -18.44 8.34
CA LEU A 437 -10.65 -17.32 7.86
C LEU A 437 -10.82 -17.32 6.34
N PHE A 438 -9.75 -17.64 5.60
CA PHE A 438 -9.81 -17.78 4.14
C PHE A 438 -10.76 -18.91 3.72
N LEU A 439 -10.69 -20.08 4.37
CA LEU A 439 -11.58 -21.21 4.09
C LEU A 439 -13.04 -20.92 4.45
N TYR A 440 -13.31 -20.32 5.62
CA TYR A 440 -14.66 -19.92 6.00
C TYR A 440 -15.24 -18.88 5.04
N GLY A 441 -14.42 -17.93 4.59
CA GLY A 441 -14.81 -16.97 3.57
C GLY A 441 -15.17 -17.65 2.25
N LEU A 442 -14.32 -18.51 1.70
CA LEU A 442 -14.58 -19.17 0.41
C LEU A 442 -15.84 -20.05 0.42
N ILE A 443 -16.08 -20.84 1.47
CA ILE A 443 -17.28 -21.69 1.52
C ILE A 443 -18.55 -20.87 1.74
N GLY A 444 -18.48 -19.81 2.56
CA GLY A 444 -19.60 -18.90 2.76
C GLY A 444 -19.96 -18.12 1.50
N MET A 445 -18.95 -17.68 0.74
CA MET A 445 -19.15 -17.07 -0.58
C MET A 445 -19.75 -18.07 -1.57
N ALA A 446 -19.29 -19.32 -1.60
CA ALA A 446 -19.86 -20.35 -2.48
C ALA A 446 -21.36 -20.55 -2.23
N ALA A 447 -21.76 -20.65 -0.95
CA ALA A 447 -23.16 -20.77 -0.57
C ALA A 447 -23.97 -19.53 -0.95
N ALA A 448 -23.47 -18.33 -0.63
CA ALA A 448 -24.15 -17.07 -0.93
C ALA A 448 -24.33 -16.85 -2.44
N THR A 449 -23.29 -17.08 -3.24
CA THR A 449 -23.34 -16.98 -4.70
C THR A 449 -24.28 -18.02 -5.32
N CYS A 450 -24.34 -19.23 -4.75
CA CYS A 450 -25.31 -20.23 -5.17
C CYS A 450 -26.76 -19.74 -4.92
N VAL A 451 -27.02 -19.14 -3.75
CA VAL A 451 -28.33 -18.56 -3.44
C VAL A 451 -28.69 -17.46 -4.45
N ILE A 452 -27.78 -16.52 -4.75
CA ILE A 452 -27.94 -15.47 -5.79
C ILE A 452 -28.32 -16.08 -7.15
N GLY A 453 -27.64 -17.14 -7.56
CA GLY A 453 -27.98 -17.82 -8.83
C GLY A 453 -29.39 -18.41 -8.82
N VAL A 454 -29.77 -19.07 -7.72
CA VAL A 454 -31.09 -19.72 -7.60
C VAL A 454 -32.23 -18.72 -7.49
N THR A 455 -32.06 -17.62 -6.76
CA THR A 455 -33.05 -16.54 -6.64
C THR A 455 -33.33 -15.89 -7.99
N ILE A 456 -32.30 -15.54 -8.77
CA ILE A 456 -32.48 -14.96 -10.11
C ILE A 456 -33.10 -15.98 -11.09
N LEU A 457 -32.76 -17.27 -10.99
CA LEU A 457 -33.40 -18.30 -11.82
C LEU A 457 -34.89 -18.46 -11.51
N LYS A 458 -35.27 -18.38 -10.22
CA LYS A 458 -36.66 -18.55 -9.78
C LYS A 458 -37.50 -17.29 -9.94
N SER A 459 -36.93 -16.10 -9.80
CA SER A 459 -37.64 -14.82 -9.96
C SER A 459 -38.32 -14.73 -11.34
N ARG A 460 -37.72 -15.33 -12.38
CA ARG A 460 -38.28 -15.44 -13.73
C ARG A 460 -39.66 -16.10 -13.80
N ASN A 461 -39.94 -17.05 -12.90
CA ASN A 461 -41.17 -17.84 -12.95
C ASN A 461 -42.20 -17.41 -11.90
N ILE A 462 -41.75 -16.85 -10.76
CA ILE A 462 -42.64 -16.42 -9.68
C ILE A 462 -42.06 -15.15 -9.03
N PRO A 463 -42.67 -13.97 -9.20
CA PRO A 463 -42.26 -12.75 -8.53
C PRO A 463 -42.72 -12.79 -7.05
N LEU A 464 -42.01 -13.57 -6.24
CA LEU A 464 -42.24 -13.62 -4.80
C LEU A 464 -41.45 -12.48 -4.15
N PHE A 465 -42.15 -11.56 -3.48
CA PHE A 465 -41.55 -10.47 -2.69
C PHE A 465 -40.43 -10.98 -1.75
N HIS A 466 -40.56 -12.19 -1.20
CA HIS A 466 -39.55 -12.83 -0.36
C HIS A 466 -38.22 -13.13 -1.07
N MET A 467 -38.22 -13.35 -2.39
CA MET A 467 -36.99 -13.64 -3.15
C MET A 467 -36.07 -12.42 -3.26
N ILE A 468 -36.64 -11.20 -3.28
CA ILE A 468 -35.86 -9.96 -3.28
C ILE A 468 -35.07 -9.81 -1.97
N PHE A 469 -35.70 -10.06 -0.81
CA PHE A 469 -34.98 -10.01 0.48
C PHE A 469 -33.93 -11.10 0.58
N LEU A 470 -34.22 -12.29 0.04
CA LEU A 470 -33.24 -13.37 -0.01
C LEU A 470 -32.04 -13.03 -0.90
N GLU A 471 -32.27 -12.38 -2.04
CA GLU A 471 -31.21 -11.85 -2.93
C GLU A 471 -30.32 -10.86 -2.18
N ILE A 472 -30.94 -9.84 -1.56
CA ILE A 472 -30.21 -8.81 -0.78
C ILE A 472 -29.40 -9.47 0.35
N PHE A 473 -30.02 -10.39 1.10
CA PHE A 473 -29.34 -11.13 2.16
C PHE A 473 -28.17 -11.96 1.62
N ALA A 474 -28.33 -12.62 0.47
CA ALA A 474 -27.27 -13.40 -0.14
C ALA A 474 -26.12 -12.51 -0.64
N MET A 475 -26.42 -11.33 -1.20
CA MET A 475 -25.41 -10.33 -1.57
C MET A 475 -24.65 -9.81 -0.34
N MET A 476 -25.36 -9.47 0.74
CA MET A 476 -24.76 -9.09 2.03
C MET A 476 -23.86 -10.19 2.57
N ALA A 477 -24.33 -11.45 2.56
CA ALA A 477 -23.58 -12.61 3.00
C ALA A 477 -22.30 -12.79 2.15
N ASN A 478 -22.39 -12.74 0.83
CA ASN A 478 -21.23 -12.88 -0.05
C ASN A 478 -20.16 -11.81 0.25
N VAL A 479 -20.58 -10.54 0.34
CA VAL A 479 -19.69 -9.41 0.62
C VAL A 479 -19.10 -9.51 2.03
N GLY A 480 -19.88 -9.95 3.03
CA GLY A 480 -19.40 -10.20 4.38
C GLY A 480 -18.37 -11.33 4.45
N PHE A 481 -18.64 -12.48 3.83
CA PHE A 481 -17.68 -13.58 3.77
C PHE A 481 -16.41 -13.22 2.98
N CYS A 482 -16.54 -12.38 1.95
CA CYS A 482 -15.39 -11.80 1.24
C CYS A 482 -14.52 -10.96 2.18
N ALA A 483 -15.13 -10.02 2.91
CA ALA A 483 -14.42 -9.17 3.87
C ALA A 483 -13.67 -9.98 4.94
N MET A 484 -14.27 -11.07 5.42
CA MET A 484 -13.70 -11.92 6.46
C MET A 484 -12.46 -12.70 6.02
N GLY A 485 -12.40 -13.14 4.76
CA GLY A 485 -11.34 -14.03 4.27
C GLY A 485 -10.70 -13.53 2.97
N PRO A 486 -11.25 -13.87 1.79
CA PRO A 486 -10.63 -13.59 0.50
C PRO A 486 -10.26 -12.13 0.22
N GLY A 487 -10.90 -11.14 0.85
CA GLY A 487 -10.58 -9.73 0.65
C GLY A 487 -9.24 -9.30 1.28
N ALA A 488 -8.92 -9.80 2.48
CA ALA A 488 -7.74 -9.35 3.25
C ALA A 488 -6.58 -10.36 3.25
N ILE A 489 -6.90 -11.66 3.31
CA ILE A 489 -5.91 -12.71 3.54
C ILE A 489 -4.89 -12.87 2.40
N PRO A 490 -5.24 -12.76 1.09
CA PRO A 490 -4.25 -12.88 0.02
C PRO A 490 -3.09 -11.90 0.17
N TRP A 491 -3.38 -10.64 0.50
CA TRP A 491 -2.37 -9.60 0.73
C TRP A 491 -1.44 -9.94 1.90
N MET A 492 -1.99 -10.51 2.98
CA MET A 492 -1.19 -10.95 4.12
C MET A 492 -0.29 -12.13 3.75
N LEU A 493 -0.84 -13.16 3.10
CA LEU A 493 -0.08 -14.36 2.71
C LEU A 493 1.07 -14.02 1.78
N SER A 494 0.87 -13.08 0.85
CA SER A 494 1.90 -12.58 -0.07
C SER A 494 3.09 -11.91 0.64
N THR A 495 2.94 -11.49 1.90
CA THR A 495 4.04 -10.95 2.72
C THR A 495 4.58 -11.95 3.76
N GLU A 496 3.74 -12.84 4.28
CA GLU A 496 4.10 -13.78 5.34
C GLU A 496 4.80 -15.06 4.81
N MET A 497 4.62 -15.43 3.55
CA MET A 497 5.24 -16.63 2.93
C MET A 497 6.67 -16.41 2.39
N PHE A 498 7.11 -15.16 2.28
CA PHE A 498 8.36 -14.80 1.60
C PHE A 498 9.33 -14.11 2.55
N PHE A 499 10.62 -14.38 2.36
CA PHE A 499 11.68 -13.63 3.04
C PHE A 499 11.77 -12.20 2.50
N GLN A 500 12.41 -11.31 3.28
CA GLN A 500 12.52 -9.89 2.93
C GLN A 500 13.12 -9.65 1.55
N SER A 501 14.10 -10.46 1.13
CA SER A 501 14.75 -10.40 -0.18
C SER A 501 13.87 -10.88 -1.35
N GLU A 502 12.87 -11.71 -1.08
CA GLU A 502 11.95 -12.28 -2.07
C GLU A 502 10.67 -11.45 -2.23
N ARG A 503 10.26 -10.76 -1.16
CA ARG A 503 8.98 -10.03 -1.05
C ARG A 503 8.77 -9.02 -2.16
N ALA A 504 9.79 -8.27 -2.57
CA ALA A 504 9.64 -7.25 -3.62
C ALA A 504 9.15 -7.88 -4.94
N TYR A 505 9.76 -8.99 -5.35
CA TYR A 505 9.39 -9.73 -6.55
C TYR A 505 8.06 -10.47 -6.41
N ALA A 506 7.83 -11.10 -5.25
CA ALA A 506 6.60 -11.84 -4.99
C ALA A 506 5.37 -10.90 -4.97
N SER A 507 5.50 -9.73 -4.35
CA SER A 507 4.47 -8.69 -4.34
C SER A 507 4.16 -8.18 -5.75
N ALA A 508 5.16 -8.01 -6.62
CA ALA A 508 4.94 -7.59 -8.00
C ALA A 508 4.08 -8.61 -8.77
N VAL A 509 4.39 -9.90 -8.64
CA VAL A 509 3.59 -10.98 -9.27
C VAL A 509 2.18 -11.03 -8.68
N ALA A 510 2.04 -10.92 -7.36
CA ALA A 510 0.75 -10.89 -6.67
C ALA A 510 -0.14 -9.73 -7.16
N ILE A 511 0.43 -8.53 -7.33
CA ILE A 511 -0.25 -7.35 -7.87
C ILE A 511 -0.73 -7.61 -9.30
N ILE A 512 0.14 -8.08 -10.19
CA ILE A 512 -0.23 -8.38 -11.57
C ILE A 512 -1.40 -9.38 -11.60
N VAL A 513 -1.28 -10.48 -10.86
CA VAL A 513 -2.31 -11.53 -10.80
C VAL A 513 -3.61 -10.97 -10.24
N ASN A 514 -3.56 -10.19 -9.16
CA ASN A 514 -4.73 -9.58 -8.55
C ASN A 514 -5.48 -8.67 -9.53
N TRP A 515 -4.80 -7.68 -10.08
CA TRP A 515 -5.43 -6.69 -10.95
C TRP A 515 -5.84 -7.30 -12.30
N LEU A 516 -5.06 -8.20 -12.90
CA LEU A 516 -5.50 -8.90 -14.11
C LEU A 516 -6.71 -9.80 -13.86
N SER A 517 -6.78 -10.50 -12.72
CA SER A 517 -7.96 -11.30 -12.36
C SER A 517 -9.20 -10.43 -12.22
N MET A 518 -9.07 -9.25 -11.61
CA MET A 518 -10.12 -8.25 -11.52
C MET A 518 -10.56 -7.77 -12.91
N PHE A 519 -9.61 -7.43 -13.79
CA PHE A 519 -9.90 -7.03 -15.18
C PHE A 519 -10.71 -8.10 -15.91
N CYS A 520 -10.25 -9.36 -15.86
CA CYS A 520 -10.90 -10.48 -16.52
C CYS A 520 -12.34 -10.66 -16.06
N ILE A 521 -12.59 -10.70 -14.75
CA ILE A 521 -13.95 -10.90 -14.21
C ILE A 521 -14.88 -9.75 -14.62
N ILE A 522 -14.45 -8.50 -14.47
CA ILE A 522 -15.31 -7.34 -14.76
C ILE A 522 -15.62 -7.25 -16.27
N MET A 523 -14.62 -7.47 -17.12
CA MET A 523 -14.78 -7.38 -18.57
C MET A 523 -15.65 -8.51 -19.13
N THR A 524 -15.51 -9.72 -18.59
CA THR A 524 -16.24 -10.91 -19.07
C THR A 524 -17.64 -11.05 -18.47
N PHE A 525 -17.93 -10.41 -17.33
CA PHE A 525 -19.20 -10.60 -16.62
C PHE A 525 -20.42 -10.34 -17.51
N ILE A 526 -20.51 -9.16 -18.14
CA ILE A 526 -21.64 -8.80 -18.99
C ILE A 526 -21.79 -9.77 -20.18
N PRO A 527 -20.78 -10.01 -21.04
CA PRO A 527 -20.91 -10.98 -22.13
C PRO A 527 -21.37 -12.37 -21.67
N LEU A 528 -20.79 -12.89 -20.59
CA LEU A 528 -21.14 -14.20 -20.06
C LEU A 528 -22.56 -14.21 -19.49
N PHE A 529 -22.97 -13.15 -18.79
CA PHE A 529 -24.30 -13.05 -18.23
C PHE A 529 -25.39 -12.96 -19.33
N TYR A 530 -25.13 -12.27 -20.44
CA TYR A 530 -26.00 -12.32 -21.61
C TYR A 530 -26.07 -13.73 -22.23
N ALA A 531 -24.97 -14.47 -22.25
CA ALA A 531 -24.91 -15.80 -22.86
C ALA A 531 -25.56 -16.91 -22.03
N VAL A 532 -25.33 -16.94 -20.70
CA VAL A 532 -25.78 -18.04 -19.83
C VAL A 532 -26.73 -17.62 -18.71
N GLY A 533 -26.98 -16.31 -18.55
CA GLY A 533 -27.84 -15.77 -17.51
C GLY A 533 -27.36 -16.12 -16.10
N ALA A 534 -28.33 -16.39 -15.21
CA ALA A 534 -28.08 -16.68 -13.81
C ALA A 534 -27.27 -17.96 -13.54
N LEU A 535 -27.12 -18.86 -14.52
CA LEU A 535 -26.23 -20.02 -14.41
C LEU A 535 -24.77 -19.61 -14.18
N LEU A 536 -24.38 -18.40 -14.55
CA LEU A 536 -23.05 -17.84 -14.27
C LEU A 536 -22.72 -17.81 -12.76
N PHE A 537 -23.72 -17.61 -11.90
CA PHE A 537 -23.53 -17.62 -10.45
C PHE A 537 -23.28 -19.03 -9.90
N LEU A 538 -23.87 -20.05 -10.51
CA LEU A 538 -23.54 -21.44 -10.17
C LEU A 538 -22.10 -21.79 -10.60
N PHE A 539 -21.63 -21.25 -11.72
CA PHE A 539 -20.23 -21.35 -12.12
C PHE A 539 -19.31 -20.68 -11.09
N TYR A 540 -19.61 -19.47 -10.63
CA TYR A 540 -18.84 -18.80 -9.57
C TYR A 540 -18.87 -19.56 -8.24
N ALA A 541 -20.01 -20.16 -7.87
CA ALA A 541 -20.10 -21.02 -6.70
C ALA A 541 -19.22 -22.28 -6.84
N ALA A 542 -19.23 -22.93 -8.01
CA ALA A 542 -18.36 -24.08 -8.29
C ALA A 542 -16.87 -23.71 -8.25
N MET A 543 -16.50 -22.56 -8.83
CA MET A 543 -15.14 -22.02 -8.74
C MET A 543 -14.73 -21.73 -7.29
N SER A 544 -15.65 -21.19 -6.48
CA SER A 544 -15.42 -20.94 -5.06
C SER A 544 -15.16 -22.24 -4.29
N CYS A 545 -15.92 -23.30 -4.56
CA CYS A 545 -15.69 -24.64 -3.99
C CYS A 545 -14.36 -25.25 -4.44
N MET A 546 -13.99 -25.07 -5.72
CA MET A 546 -12.69 -25.50 -6.24
C MET A 546 -11.54 -24.79 -5.53
N PHE A 547 -11.60 -23.46 -5.39
CA PHE A 547 -10.58 -22.71 -4.66
C PHE A 547 -10.58 -23.06 -3.17
N TRP A 548 -11.74 -23.36 -2.58
CA TRP A 548 -11.80 -23.85 -1.20
C TRP A 548 -11.04 -25.16 -1.06
N LEU A 549 -11.25 -26.12 -1.96
CA LEU A 549 -10.55 -27.40 -1.95
C LEU A 549 -9.04 -27.21 -2.14
N LEU A 550 -8.63 -26.42 -3.13
CA LEU A 550 -7.22 -26.11 -3.35
C LEU A 550 -6.62 -25.45 -2.11
N ALA A 551 -7.27 -24.43 -1.55
CA ALA A 551 -6.82 -23.75 -0.35
C ALA A 551 -6.73 -24.68 0.86
N PHE A 552 -7.68 -25.60 0.99
CA PHE A 552 -7.67 -26.60 2.05
C PHE A 552 -6.43 -27.49 1.95
N LEU A 553 -6.02 -27.86 0.73
CA LEU A 553 -4.86 -28.70 0.49
C LEU A 553 -3.52 -27.96 0.62
N VAL A 554 -3.40 -26.74 0.06
CA VAL A 554 -2.10 -26.08 -0.15
C VAL A 554 -1.82 -24.85 0.72
N VAL A 555 -2.84 -24.14 1.23
CA VAL A 555 -2.61 -22.87 1.95
C VAL A 555 -2.10 -23.15 3.37
N PRO A 556 -0.90 -22.67 3.74
CA PRO A 556 -0.36 -22.85 5.09
C PRO A 556 -1.02 -21.94 6.11
N GLU A 557 -1.00 -22.34 7.39
CA GLU A 557 -1.29 -21.41 8.49
C GLU A 557 -0.03 -20.60 8.82
N THR A 558 -0.12 -19.28 8.69
CA THR A 558 0.96 -18.31 8.88
C THR A 558 0.92 -17.58 10.22
N ARG A 559 -0.19 -17.68 10.97
CA ARG A 559 -0.35 -16.98 12.24
C ARG A 559 0.81 -17.23 13.21
N ARG A 560 1.45 -16.12 13.63
CA ARG A 560 2.55 -16.09 14.62
C ARG A 560 3.74 -17.00 14.23
N LYS A 561 3.99 -17.18 12.93
CA LYS A 561 5.13 -17.95 12.43
C LYS A 561 6.10 -17.05 11.67
N THR A 562 7.38 -17.41 11.73
CA THR A 562 8.42 -16.80 10.89
C THR A 562 8.28 -17.26 9.43
N PRO A 563 8.72 -16.47 8.44
CA PRO A 563 8.69 -16.87 7.03
C PRO A 563 9.37 -18.22 6.77
N GLU A 564 10.47 -18.51 7.47
CA GLU A 564 11.17 -19.80 7.41
C GLU A 564 10.25 -20.98 7.78
N ASN A 565 9.58 -20.88 8.93
CA ASN A 565 8.64 -21.91 9.39
C ASN A 565 7.45 -22.07 8.42
N VAL A 566 6.99 -20.97 7.81
CA VAL A 566 5.93 -21.01 6.79
C VAL A 566 6.41 -21.74 5.54
N GLN A 567 7.61 -21.42 5.04
CA GLN A 567 8.17 -22.10 3.87
C GLN A 567 8.41 -23.59 4.12
N ILE A 568 8.82 -23.99 5.32
CA ILE A 568 8.92 -25.41 5.70
C ILE A 568 7.55 -26.12 5.61
N LEU A 569 6.46 -25.45 6.02
CA LEU A 569 5.10 -26.01 5.89
C LEU A 569 4.69 -26.18 4.43
N VAL A 570 5.02 -25.21 3.59
CA VAL A 570 4.78 -25.28 2.13
C VAL A 570 5.60 -26.41 1.51
N ALA A 571 6.87 -26.58 1.93
CA ALA A 571 7.75 -27.64 1.44
C ALA A 571 7.21 -29.04 1.75
N LYS A 572 6.73 -29.26 2.98
CA LYS A 572 6.25 -30.56 3.48
C LYS A 572 4.93 -31.03 2.86
N GLY A 573 4.20 -30.16 2.14
CA GLY A 573 2.97 -30.52 1.42
C GLY A 573 1.83 -31.07 2.31
N THR A 574 1.97 -31.00 3.63
CA THR A 574 1.05 -31.58 4.62
C THR A 574 0.71 -30.50 5.64
N VAL A 575 -0.41 -29.80 5.41
CA VAL A 575 -0.87 -28.72 6.30
C VAL A 575 -1.90 -29.22 7.33
N TYR A 576 -2.07 -30.54 7.51
CA TYR A 576 -2.92 -31.08 8.57
C TYR A 576 -2.14 -32.00 9.51
N LYS A 577 -1.34 -31.39 10.38
CA LYS A 577 -1.10 -31.95 11.73
C LYS A 577 -1.76 -31.03 12.74
N SER A 578 -3.02 -31.36 13.04
CA SER A 578 -3.71 -30.90 14.23
C SER A 578 -2.88 -31.28 15.47
N LYS A 579 -2.34 -30.27 16.15
CA LYS A 579 -2.33 -30.04 17.61
C LYS A 579 -2.33 -31.20 18.65
N HIS A 580 -1.87 -32.42 18.33
CA HIS A 580 -1.81 -33.53 19.31
C HIS A 580 -0.45 -34.22 19.43
N GLN A 581 0.66 -33.49 19.30
CA GLN A 581 1.95 -33.93 19.82
C GLN A 581 2.71 -32.72 20.38
N GLN A 582 2.43 -32.40 21.65
CA GLN A 582 3.37 -31.79 22.58
C GLN A 582 3.47 -32.73 23.76
#